data_AF-A0A2D9IZY6-F1
#
_entry.id   AF-A0A2D9IZY6-F1
#
_cell.length_a   1.000
_cell.length_b   1.000
_cell.length_c   1.000
_cell.angle_alpha   90.00
_cell.angle_beta   90.00
_cell.angle_gamma   90.00
#
_symmetry.space_group_name_H-M   'P 1'
#
loop_
_entity.id
_entity.type
_entity.pdbx_description
1 polymer ?
#
loop_
_entity_poly.entity_id
_entity_poly.type
_entity_poly.pdbx_seq_one_letter_code
_entity_poly.pdbx_strand_id
1 'polypeptide(L)'
;MGSLVAALGGFLDARSHQGEWCLRIDDIDPPRHDKASFESIPRCLESHGLTWDGPIIFQSQRREAHEDTLSKLRNGGHVFDCLCTRATLG
;
A
#
# COMPACT_ATOMS: atom_id res chain seq x y z
N MET A 1 -2.99 1.56 18.12
CA MET A 1 -2.48 2.93 18.33
C MET A 1 -1.42 3.34 17.29
N GLY A 2 -0.41 2.52 16.98
CA GLY A 2 0.67 2.92 16.04
C GLY A 2 0.21 3.33 14.64
N SER A 3 -0.75 2.61 14.04
CA SER A 3 -1.28 2.93 12.71
C SER A 3 -2.03 4.28 12.66
N LEU A 4 -2.78 4.62 13.70
CA LEU A 4 -3.49 5.90 13.79
C LEU A 4 -2.51 7.08 13.92
N VAL A 5 -1.43 6.90 14.69
CA VAL A 5 -0.37 7.93 14.80
C VAL A 5 0.29 8.18 13.45
N ALA A 6 0.59 7.12 12.69
CA ALA A 6 1.16 7.26 11.35
C ALA A 6 0.18 7.97 10.40
N ALA A 7 -1.10 7.61 10.43
CA ALA A 7 -2.14 8.26 9.61
C ALA A 7 -2.29 9.75 9.95
N LEU A 8 -2.38 10.08 11.24
CA LEU A 8 -2.47 11.47 11.70
C LEU A 8 -1.23 12.28 11.31
N GLY A 9 -0.03 11.70 11.46
CA GLY A 9 1.22 12.35 11.07
C GLY A 9 1.26 12.67 9.58
N GLY A 10 0.95 11.70 8.71
CA GLY A 10 0.90 11.92 7.27
C GLY A 10 -0.19 12.91 6.84
N PHE A 11 -1.36 12.86 7.49
CA PHE A 11 -2.45 13.81 7.21
C PHE A 11 -2.06 15.25 7.57
N LEU A 12 -1.51 15.47 8.76
CA LEU A 12 -1.08 16.80 9.21
C LEU A 12 0.04 17.34 8.33
N ASP A 13 1.00 16.50 7.96
CA ASP A 13 2.10 16.88 7.07
C ASP A 13 1.58 17.34 5.71
N ALA A 14 0.71 16.55 5.07
CA ALA A 14 0.09 16.91 3.79
C ALA A 14 -0.71 18.21 3.89
N ARG A 15 -1.55 18.38 4.92
CA ARG A 15 -2.35 19.61 5.09
C ARG A 15 -1.48 20.83 5.37
N SER A 16 -0.39 20.70 6.12
CA SER A 16 0.53 21.81 6.38
C SER A 16 1.25 22.32 5.13
N HIS A 17 1.50 21.42 4.17
CA HIS A 17 2.15 21.73 2.89
C HIS A 17 1.16 21.99 1.75
N GLN A 18 -0.15 22.08 2.03
CA GLN A 18 -1.20 22.21 1.02
C GLN A 18 -1.17 21.09 -0.04
N GLY A 19 -0.72 19.90 0.38
CA GLY A 19 -0.65 18.71 -0.46
C GLY A 19 -1.89 17.82 -0.36
N GLU A 20 -1.86 16.74 -1.13
CA GLU A 20 -2.88 15.69 -1.12
C GLU A 20 -2.46 14.55 -0.19
N TRP A 21 -3.42 14.03 0.58
CA TRP A 21 -3.26 12.86 1.42
C TRP A 21 -4.14 11.72 0.90
N CYS A 22 -3.56 10.79 0.13
CA CYS A 22 -4.32 9.70 -0.50
C CYS A 22 -4.34 8.42 0.36
N LEU A 23 -5.41 7.62 0.26
CA LEU A 23 -5.53 6.34 0.94
C LEU A 23 -5.27 5.15 -0.01
N ARG A 24 -4.38 4.25 0.40
CA ARG A 24 -4.11 2.97 -0.27
C ARG A 24 -4.30 1.80 0.69
N ILE A 25 -5.05 0.80 0.25
CA ILE A 25 -5.21 -0.48 0.95
C ILE A 25 -4.23 -1.50 0.33
N ASP A 26 -3.38 -2.07 1.19
CA ASP A 26 -2.32 -3.01 0.79
C ASP A 26 -2.81 -4.46 0.91
N ASP A 27 -3.76 -4.83 0.06
CA ASP A 27 -4.44 -6.14 0.04
C ASP A 27 -3.74 -7.18 -0.84
N ILE A 28 -2.43 -7.03 -1.06
CA ILE A 28 -1.65 -7.82 -2.02
C ILE A 28 -1.40 -9.29 -1.60
N ASP A 29 -1.55 -9.62 -0.31
CA ASP A 29 -1.39 -10.97 0.24
C ASP A 29 -2.71 -11.51 0.83
N PRO A 30 -3.59 -12.13 0.01
CA PRO A 30 -4.92 -12.57 0.43
C PRO A 30 -5.00 -13.48 1.64
N PRO A 31 -4.09 -14.47 1.80
CA PRO A 31 -4.03 -15.30 3.01
C PRO A 31 -3.79 -14.54 4.32
N ARG A 32 -3.20 -13.33 4.26
CA ARG A 32 -2.76 -12.60 5.46
C ARG A 32 -3.68 -11.47 5.87
N HIS A 33 -4.70 -11.16 5.08
CA HIS A 33 -5.61 -10.07 5.40
C HIS A 33 -6.97 -10.56 5.89
N ASP A 34 -7.58 -9.79 6.79
CA ASP A 34 -8.97 -9.93 7.19
C ASP A 34 -9.82 -8.96 6.36
N LYS A 35 -10.81 -9.49 5.62
CA LYS A 35 -11.70 -8.67 4.78
C LYS A 35 -12.46 -7.63 5.58
N ALA A 36 -12.81 -7.91 6.84
CA ALA A 36 -13.50 -6.94 7.69
C ALA A 36 -12.61 -5.71 7.98
N SER A 37 -11.29 -5.89 7.97
CA SER A 37 -10.34 -4.80 8.19
C SER A 37 -10.40 -3.75 7.05
N PHE A 38 -10.62 -4.17 5.80
CA PHE A 38 -10.69 -3.25 4.64
C PHE A 38 -11.83 -2.25 4.71
N GLU A 39 -12.95 -2.64 5.31
CA GLU A 39 -14.06 -1.74 5.51
C GLU A 39 -13.92 -0.91 6.79
N SER A 40 -13.28 -1.47 7.82
CA SER A 40 -13.13 -0.81 9.13
C SER A 40 -12.12 0.33 9.11
N ILE A 41 -11.03 0.22 8.34
CA ILE A 41 -9.96 1.22 8.30
C ILE A 41 -10.48 2.57 7.76
N PRO A 42 -11.13 2.64 6.58
CA PRO A 42 -11.70 3.90 6.08
C PRO A 42 -12.66 4.55 7.07
N ARG A 43 -13.59 3.75 7.64
CA ARG A 43 -14.57 4.26 8.63
C ARG A 43 -13.90 4.79 9.89
N CYS A 44 -12.83 4.15 10.35
CA CYS A 44 -12.05 4.59 11.51
C CYS A 44 -11.33 5.91 11.22
N LEU A 45 -10.76 6.07 10.03
CA LEU A 45 -10.11 7.33 9.64
C LEU A 45 -11.14 8.46 9.55
N GLU A 46 -12.28 8.22 8.90
CA GLU A 46 -13.39 9.19 8.81
C GLU A 46 -13.91 9.60 10.19
N SER A 47 -14.06 8.65 11.13
CA SER A 47 -14.54 8.96 12.48
C SER A 47 -13.56 9.82 13.31
N HIS A 48 -12.29 9.87 12.92
CA HIS A 48 -11.27 10.75 13.50
C HIS A 48 -11.05 12.04 12.69
N GLY A 49 -11.87 12.30 11.66
CA GLY A 49 -11.76 13.47 10.80
C GLY A 49 -10.60 13.42 9.80
N LEU A 50 -10.01 12.24 9.57
CA LEU A 50 -8.91 12.02 8.64
C LEU A 50 -9.48 11.63 7.27
N THR A 51 -9.87 12.63 6.48
CA THR A 51 -10.37 12.43 5.12
C THR A 51 -9.25 12.48 4.10
N TRP A 52 -9.17 11.44 3.27
CA TRP A 52 -8.21 11.36 2.17
C TRP A 52 -8.72 12.03 0.90
N ASP A 53 -7.78 12.38 0.05
CA ASP A 53 -8.01 13.00 -1.25
C ASP A 53 -8.04 11.91 -2.33
N GLY A 54 -8.99 12.02 -3.26
CA GLY A 54 -9.15 11.06 -4.37
C GLY A 54 -9.74 9.70 -3.98
N PRO A 55 -9.75 8.74 -4.92
CA PRO A 55 -10.28 7.40 -4.67
C PRO A 55 -9.32 6.56 -3.82
N ILE A 56 -9.88 5.60 -3.08
CA ILE A 56 -9.08 4.55 -2.43
C ILE A 56 -8.43 3.68 -3.51
N ILE A 57 -7.12 3.44 -3.37
CA ILE A 57 -6.37 2.54 -4.24
C ILE A 57 -6.23 1.17 -3.57
N PHE A 58 -6.60 0.10 -4.25
CA PHE A 58 -6.38 -1.28 -3.81
C PHE A 58 -5.18 -1.89 -4.56
N GLN A 59 -4.21 -2.45 -3.84
CA GLN A 59 -3.03 -3.05 -4.45
C GLN A 59 -3.37 -4.32 -5.26
N SER A 60 -4.39 -5.07 -4.87
CA SER A 60 -4.86 -6.23 -5.63
C SER A 60 -5.31 -5.88 -7.06
N GLN A 61 -5.76 -4.64 -7.28
CA GLN A 61 -6.19 -4.13 -8.59
C GLN A 61 -5.04 -3.55 -9.42
N ARG A 62 -3.80 -3.57 -8.91
CA ARG A 62 -2.62 -2.93 -9.53
C ARG A 62 -1.68 -3.92 -10.21
N ARG A 63 -2.10 -5.18 -10.39
CA ARG A 63 -1.29 -6.26 -11.00
C ARG A 63 -0.63 -5.84 -12.31
N GLU A 64 -1.36 -5.24 -13.23
CA GLU A 64 -0.83 -4.78 -14.53
C GLU A 64 0.34 -3.79 -14.36
N ALA A 65 0.19 -2.79 -13.47
CA ALA A 65 1.25 -1.83 -13.20
C ALA A 65 2.51 -2.48 -12.59
N HIS A 66 2.35 -3.54 -11.80
CA HIS A 66 3.47 -4.32 -11.27
C HIS A 66 4.16 -5.13 -12.38
N GLU A 67 3.40 -5.79 -13.25
CA GLU A 67 3.92 -6.57 -14.39
C GLU A 67 4.65 -5.68 -15.41
N ASP A 68 4.12 -4.49 -15.69
CA ASP A 68 4.77 -3.48 -16.53
C ASP A 68 6.10 -3.01 -15.94
N THR A 69 6.12 -2.72 -14.64
CA THR A 69 7.33 -2.27 -13.95
C THR A 69 8.37 -3.39 -13.93
N LEU A 70 7.96 -4.64 -13.66
CA LEU A 70 8.84 -5.80 -13.69
C LEU A 70 9.44 -6.01 -15.09
N SER A 71 8.64 -5.84 -16.14
CA SER A 71 9.10 -5.93 -17.53
C SER A 71 10.13 -4.86 -17.87
N LYS A 72 9.93 -3.61 -17.44
CA LYS A 72 10.91 -2.52 -17.59
C LYS A 72 12.22 -2.84 -16.86
N LEU A 73 12.14 -3.34 -15.63
CA LEU A 73 13.31 -3.71 -14.84
C LEU A 73 14.08 -4.88 -15.48
N ARG A 74 13.37 -5.88 -16.02
CA ARG A 74 13.95 -7.00 -16.80
C ARG A 74 14.69 -6.49 -18.03
N ASN A 75 14.04 -5.65 -18.83
CA ASN A 75 14.63 -5.09 -20.05
C ASN A 75 15.83 -4.18 -19.76
N GLY A 76 15.85 -3.51 -18.61
CA GLY A 76 16.98 -2.69 -18.15
C GLY A 76 18.13 -3.48 -17.52
N GLY A 77 18.01 -4.81 -17.37
CA GLY A 77 19.04 -5.63 -16.74
C GLY A 77 19.17 -5.43 -15.23
N HIS A 78 18.13 -4.93 -14.56
CA HIS A 78 18.14 -4.62 -13.12
C HIS A 78 17.63 -5.77 -12.23
N VAL A 79 17.23 -6.90 -12.82
CA VAL A 79 16.70 -8.06 -12.10
C VAL A 79 17.29 -9.34 -12.65
N PHE A 80 17.31 -10.36 -11.79
CA PHE A 80 17.67 -11.73 -12.14
C PHE A 80 16.71 -12.69 -11.44
N ASP A 81 16.54 -13.89 -11.99
CA ASP A 81 15.71 -14.93 -11.36
C ASP A 81 16.54 -15.71 -10.32
N CYS A 82 16.09 -15.70 -9.06
CA CYS A 82 16.70 -16.47 -7.99
C CYS A 82 16.08 -17.88 -7.91
N LEU A 83 16.93 -18.90 -7.94
CA LEU A 83 16.51 -20.31 -7.86
C LEU A 83 16.76 -20.94 -6.47
N CYS A 84 17.22 -20.14 -5.49
CA CYS A 84 17.44 -20.62 -4.14
C CYS A 84 16.11 -21.01 -3.48
N THR A 85 16.11 -22.16 -2.78
CA THR A 85 15.01 -22.56 -1.91
C THR A 85 15.19 -21.94 -0.53
N ARG A 86 14.13 -21.90 0.28
CA ARG A 86 14.24 -21.43 1.68
C ARG A 86 15.33 -22.18 2.46
N ALA A 87 15.50 -23.48 2.21
CA ALA A 87 16.52 -24.29 2.86
C ALA A 87 17.96 -23.92 2.44
N THR A 88 18.15 -23.32 1.26
CA THR A 88 19.47 -22.86 0.79
C THR A 88 19.80 -21.44 1.23
N LEU A 89 18.86 -20.72 1.83
CA LEU A 89 19.03 -19.32 2.22
C LEU A 89 19.57 -19.10 3.65
N GLY A 90 19.67 -20.15 4.48
CA GLY A 90 20.25 -20.07 5.83
C GLY A 90 19.32 -19.48 6.87
#